data_AF-A0A354SL71-F1
#
_entry.id   AF-A0A354SL71-F1
#
_cell.length_a   1.000
_cell.length_b   1.000
_cell.length_c   1.000
_cell.angle_alpha   90.00
_cell.angle_beta   90.00
_cell.angle_gamma   90.00
#
_symmetry.space_group_name_H-M   'P 1'
#
loop_
_entity.id
_entity.type
_entity.pdbx_description
1 polymer ?
#
loop_
_entity_poly.entity_id
_entity_poly.type
_entity_poly.pdbx_seq_one_letter_code
_entity_poly.pdbx_strand_id
1 'polypeptide(L)'
;MEVILKEDVRNLGHKGDVVSVKNGYGRNFLIPQAKAIIATESEKRILAENIKQRAHKEEKIKNDALALAEKLEKLNVIIRTKCSESGKIYGSVNNVQLADAIAILGVGVDRKQIEIAEGAKEIGKYTATIKLHKEVIVQLPYEVLPE
;
A
#
# COMPACT_ATOMS: atom_id res chain seq x y z
N MET A 1 -16.05 29.37 -19.37
CA MET A 1 -16.50 29.06 -18.00
C MET A 1 -15.56 28.05 -17.39
N GLU A 2 -15.08 28.28 -16.17
CA GLU A 2 -14.20 27.34 -15.48
C GLU A 2 -15.03 26.37 -14.63
N VAL A 3 -14.67 25.09 -14.70
CA VAL A 3 -15.31 24.02 -13.92
C VAL A 3 -14.27 23.11 -13.30
N ILE A 4 -14.56 22.56 -12.12
CA ILE A 4 -13.77 21.51 -11.48
C ILE A 4 -14.43 20.18 -11.79
N LEU A 5 -13.68 19.24 -12.35
CA LEU A 5 -14.19 17.90 -12.67
C LEU A 5 -14.33 17.06 -11.41
N LYS A 6 -15.48 16.38 -11.26
CA LYS A 6 -15.75 15.44 -10.17
C LYS A 6 -15.43 13.99 -10.55
N GLU A 7 -15.32 13.71 -11.84
CA GLU A 7 -14.97 12.42 -12.42
C GLU A 7 -14.05 12.62 -13.63
N ASP A 8 -13.43 11.52 -14.08
CA ASP A 8 -12.62 11.54 -15.28
C ASP A 8 -13.51 11.69 -16.52
N VAL A 9 -13.27 12.73 -17.32
CA VAL A 9 -14.03 12.99 -18.54
C VAL A 9 -13.11 12.86 -19.74
N ARG A 10 -13.43 11.91 -20.62
CA ARG A 10 -12.68 11.63 -21.83
C ARG A 10 -12.52 12.90 -22.68
N ASN A 11 -11.30 13.20 -23.10
CA ASN A 11 -10.91 14.39 -23.87
C ASN A 11 -11.07 15.74 -23.14
N LEU A 12 -11.22 15.74 -21.81
CA LEU A 12 -11.33 16.98 -21.03
C LEU A 12 -10.33 17.03 -19.88
N GLY A 13 -10.24 15.96 -19.07
CA GLY A 13 -9.32 15.92 -17.94
C GLY A 13 -9.69 14.86 -16.90
N HIS A 14 -8.94 14.86 -15.80
CA HIS A 14 -9.10 13.95 -14.68
C HIS A 14 -9.91 14.57 -13.54
N LYS A 15 -10.38 13.71 -12.64
CA LYS A 15 -11.07 14.12 -11.41
C LYS A 15 -10.20 15.07 -10.60
N GLY A 16 -10.75 16.24 -10.29
CA GLY A 16 -10.11 17.31 -9.52
C GLY A 16 -9.47 18.39 -10.38
N ASP A 17 -9.43 18.22 -11.71
CA ASP A 17 -8.84 19.23 -12.60
C ASP A 17 -9.75 20.45 -12.75
N VAL A 18 -9.13 21.64 -12.76
CA VAL A 18 -9.79 22.89 -13.11
C VAL A 18 -9.63 23.09 -14.62
N VAL A 19 -10.73 22.99 -15.36
CA VAL A 19 -10.74 23.10 -16.82
C VAL A 19 -11.63 24.23 -17.30
N SER A 20 -11.20 24.92 -18.35
CA SER A 20 -12.00 25.95 -19.02
C SER A 20 -12.80 25.34 -20.14
N VAL A 21 -14.13 25.41 -20.04
CA VAL A 21 -15.07 24.86 -21.02
C VAL A 21 -15.97 25.95 -21.61
N LYS A 22 -16.57 25.63 -22.76
CA LYS A 22 -17.65 26.43 -23.34
C LYS A 22 -18.85 26.46 -22.39
N ASN A 23 -19.50 27.61 -22.26
CA ASN A 23 -20.59 27.82 -21.30
C ASN A 23 -21.73 26.81 -21.46
N GLY A 24 -22.13 26.48 -22.69
CA GLY A 24 -23.19 25.51 -22.96
C GLY A 24 -22.82 24.08 -22.53
N TYR A 25 -21.57 23.68 -22.72
CA TYR A 25 -21.09 22.35 -22.33
C TYR A 25 -21.04 22.18 -20.81
N GLY A 26 -20.59 23.22 -20.09
CA GLY A 26 -20.63 23.25 -18.63
C GLY A 26 -22.05 23.23 -18.06
N ARG A 27 -22.89 24.18 -18.47
CA ARG A 27 -24.24 24.39 -17.91
C ARG A 27 -25.25 23.30 -18.27
N ASN A 28 -25.18 22.76 -19.49
CA ASN A 28 -26.24 21.85 -19.97
C ASN A 28 -25.86 20.37 -19.84
N PHE A 29 -24.56 20.06 -19.71
CA PHE A 29 -24.08 18.67 -19.68
C PHE A 29 -23.30 18.35 -18.41
N LEU A 30 -22.18 19.04 -18.15
CA LEU A 30 -21.29 18.65 -17.06
C LEU A 30 -21.88 18.87 -15.66
N ILE A 31 -22.53 20.02 -15.43
CA ILE A 31 -23.11 20.36 -14.12
C ILE A 31 -24.39 19.54 -13.83
N PRO A 32 -25.37 19.44 -14.75
CA PRO A 32 -26.58 18.66 -14.49
C PRO A 32 -26.32 17.17 -14.30
N GLN A 33 -25.30 16.62 -14.98
CA GLN A 33 -24.88 15.22 -14.79
C GLN A 33 -23.95 15.03 -13.58
N ALA A 34 -23.74 16.06 -12.76
CA ALA A 34 -22.84 16.04 -11.60
C ALA A 34 -21.37 15.68 -11.91
N LYS A 35 -20.95 15.77 -13.18
CA LYS A 35 -19.59 15.47 -13.64
C LYS A 35 -18.60 16.58 -13.35
N ALA A 36 -19.10 17.81 -13.19
CA ALA A 36 -18.31 18.96 -12.81
C ALA A 36 -19.09 19.93 -11.93
N ILE A 37 -18.37 20.81 -11.25
CA ILE A 37 -18.91 21.93 -10.49
C ILE A 37 -18.30 23.23 -11.00
N ILE A 38 -18.98 24.34 -10.74
CA ILE A 38 -18.44 25.66 -11.10
C ILE A 38 -17.20 25.92 -10.28
N ALA A 39 -16.10 26.31 -10.93
CA ALA A 39 -14.85 26.63 -10.26
C ALA A 39 -14.91 28.04 -9.63
N THR A 40 -15.72 28.20 -8.59
CA THR A 40 -15.73 29.42 -7.78
C THR A 40 -14.45 29.51 -6.95
N GLU A 41 -14.11 30.71 -6.48
CA GLU A 41 -12.93 30.90 -5.63
C GLU A 41 -13.00 30.05 -4.34
N SER A 42 -14.20 29.89 -3.77
CA SER A 42 -14.45 28.99 -2.64
C SER A 42 -14.14 27.52 -2.97
N GLU A 43 -14.65 27.01 -4.09
CA GLU A 43 -14.41 25.62 -4.51
C GLU A 43 -12.94 25.37 -4.86
N LYS A 44 -12.25 26.33 -5.47
CA LYS A 44 -10.80 26.25 -5.71
C LYS A 44 -10.00 26.17 -4.40
N ARG A 45 -10.39 26.93 -3.36
CA ARG A 45 -9.76 26.86 -2.02
C ARG A 45 -10.02 25.50 -1.35
N ILE A 46 -11.26 25.00 -1.41
CA ILE A 46 -11.63 23.67 -0.88
C ILE A 46 -10.83 22.57 -1.58
N LEU A 47 -10.70 22.63 -2.91
CA LEU A 47 -9.90 21.69 -3.68
C LEU A 47 -8.43 21.70 -3.23
N ALA A 48 -7.83 22.89 -3.11
CA ALA A 48 -6.45 23.04 -2.65
C ALA A 48 -6.24 22.49 -1.24
N GLU A 49 -7.20 22.72 -0.32
CA GLU A 49 -7.14 22.16 1.03
C GLU A 49 -7.26 20.64 1.02
N ASN A 50 -8.20 20.08 0.24
CA ASN A 50 -8.35 18.64 0.09
C ASN A 50 -7.08 17.98 -0.47
N ILE A 51 -6.41 18.61 -1.45
CA ILE A 51 -5.14 18.12 -1.99
C ILE A 51 -4.07 18.12 -0.90
N LYS A 52 -3.93 19.21 -0.13
CA LYS A 52 -2.98 19.28 1.00
C LYS A 52 -3.26 18.22 2.06
N GLN A 53 -4.53 18.05 2.44
CA GLN A 53 -4.91 17.04 3.43
C GLN A 53 -4.62 15.61 2.93
N ARG A 54 -4.86 15.34 1.64
CA ARG A 54 -4.51 14.04 1.03
C ARG A 54 -3.01 13.82 1.02
N ALA A 55 -2.24 14.80 0.57
CA ALA A 55 -0.78 14.73 0.56
C ALA A 55 -0.23 14.46 1.97
N HIS A 56 -0.69 15.19 2.98
CA HIS A 56 -0.28 14.95 4.37
C HIS A 56 -0.70 13.58 4.91
N LYS A 57 -1.87 13.07 4.54
CA LYS A 57 -2.29 11.71 4.91
C LYS A 57 -1.40 10.67 4.24
N GLU A 58 -1.08 10.83 2.97
CA GLU A 58 -0.19 9.94 2.24
C GLU A 58 1.24 9.99 2.81
N GLU A 59 1.77 11.16 3.12
CA GLU A 59 3.07 11.32 3.79
C GLU A 59 3.10 10.62 5.15
N LYS A 60 2.05 10.78 5.97
CA LYS A 60 1.95 10.06 7.26
C LYS A 60 1.98 8.56 7.07
N ILE A 61 1.17 8.02 6.15
CA ILE A 61 1.13 6.59 5.85
C ILE A 61 2.49 6.10 5.35
N LYS A 62 3.17 6.87 4.49
CA LYS A 62 4.53 6.55 4.02
C LYS A 62 5.52 6.53 5.18
N ASN A 63 5.50 7.53 6.06
CA ASN A 63 6.39 7.60 7.22
C ASN A 63 6.13 6.47 8.21
N ASP A 64 4.87 6.11 8.46
CA ASP A 64 4.52 4.96 9.29
C ASP A 64 5.02 3.65 8.67
N ALA A 65 4.91 3.50 7.35
CA ALA A 65 5.44 2.34 6.63
C ALA A 65 6.98 2.28 6.67
N LEU A 66 7.68 3.42 6.57
CA LEU A 66 9.13 3.49 6.72
C LEU A 66 9.57 3.13 8.15
N ALA A 67 8.87 3.64 9.16
CA ALA A 67 9.15 3.30 10.55
C ALA A 67 8.92 1.80 10.84
N LEU A 68 7.92 1.19 10.20
CA LEU A 68 7.72 -0.26 10.25
C LEU A 68 8.82 -1.02 9.51
N ALA A 69 9.28 -0.52 8.37
CA ALA A 69 10.38 -1.10 7.61
C ALA A 69 11.67 -1.17 8.45
N GLU A 70 12.05 -0.06 9.09
CA GLU A 70 13.24 -0.03 9.95
C GLU A 70 13.14 -0.98 11.15
N LYS A 71 11.93 -1.21 11.67
CA LYS A 71 11.71 -2.21 12.73
C LYS A 71 11.88 -3.62 12.18
N LEU A 72 11.36 -3.91 11.00
CA LEU A 72 11.47 -5.22 10.37
C LEU A 72 12.91 -5.57 9.98
N GLU A 73 13.69 -4.62 9.45
CA GLU A 73 15.09 -4.86 9.09
C GLU A 73 15.99 -5.23 10.28
N LYS A 74 15.63 -4.77 11.49
CA LYS A 74 16.37 -5.07 12.72
C LYS A 74 15.97 -6.42 13.34
N LEU A 75 14.92 -7.06 12.84
CA LEU A 75 14.40 -8.30 13.40
C LEU A 75 14.97 -9.50 12.65
N ASN A 76 15.67 -10.36 13.39
CA ASN A 76 16.00 -11.70 12.92
C ASN A 76 14.84 -12.63 13.26
N VAL A 77 14.07 -13.02 12.25
CA VAL A 77 12.92 -13.93 12.43
C VAL A 77 13.42 -15.37 12.35
N ILE A 78 13.19 -16.13 13.43
CA ILE A 78 13.52 -17.55 13.49
C ILE A 78 12.21 -18.33 13.55
N ILE A 79 12.01 -19.23 12.60
CA ILE A 79 10.85 -20.12 12.54
C ILE A 79 11.33 -21.52 12.92
N ARG A 80 10.82 -22.06 14.03
CA ARG A 80 11.10 -23.43 14.46
C ARG A 80 10.02 -24.36 13.92
N THR A 81 10.42 -25.44 13.28
CA THR A 81 9.49 -26.40 12.69
C THR A 81 10.05 -27.82 12.71
N LYS A 82 9.17 -28.82 12.72
CA LYS A 82 9.58 -30.23 12.73
C LYS A 82 10.20 -30.62 11.40
N CYS A 83 11.40 -31.19 11.47
CA CYS A 83 12.13 -31.67 10.31
C CYS A 83 12.35 -33.19 10.37
N SER A 84 12.52 -33.78 9.20
CA SER A 84 13.04 -35.13 9.05
C SER A 84 14.56 -35.16 9.28
N GLU A 85 15.12 -36.33 9.59
CA GLU A 85 16.58 -36.53 9.71
C GLU A 85 17.36 -36.12 8.44
N SER A 86 16.67 -36.06 7.29
CA SER A 86 17.22 -35.64 6.00
C SER A 86 17.25 -34.12 5.77
N GLY A 87 16.83 -33.31 6.75
CA GLY A 87 16.82 -31.84 6.65
C GLY A 87 15.61 -31.23 5.94
N LYS A 88 14.69 -32.07 5.44
CA LYS A 88 13.40 -31.63 4.88
C LYS A 88 12.38 -31.37 5.97
N ILE A 89 11.66 -30.27 5.86
CA ILE A 89 10.60 -29.87 6.79
C ILE A 89 9.34 -30.69 6.51
N TYR A 90 8.63 -31.08 7.57
CA TYR A 90 7.29 -31.65 7.43
C TYR A 90 6.29 -30.53 7.09
N GLY A 91 6.20 -30.18 5.81
CA GLY A 91 5.31 -29.13 5.29
C GLY A 91 6.07 -28.01 4.57
N SER A 92 5.46 -26.83 4.51
CA SER A 92 6.07 -25.61 3.97
C SER A 92 5.88 -24.44 4.94
N VAL A 93 6.90 -23.59 5.05
CA VAL A 93 6.74 -22.32 5.74
C VAL A 93 5.88 -21.40 4.88
N ASN A 94 4.71 -21.04 5.41
CA ASN A 94 3.74 -20.19 4.73
C ASN A 94 3.73 -18.77 5.31
N ASN A 95 3.18 -17.82 4.54
CA ASN A 95 3.06 -16.41 4.95
C ASN A 95 2.41 -16.22 6.34
N VAL A 96 1.51 -17.12 6.74
CA VAL A 96 0.84 -17.08 8.05
C VAL A 96 1.83 -17.32 9.18
N GLN A 97 2.68 -18.34 9.07
CA GLN A 97 3.68 -18.66 10.10
C GLN A 97 4.72 -17.54 10.22
N LEU A 98 5.10 -16.92 9.09
CA LEU A 98 6.00 -15.78 9.11
C LEU A 98 5.34 -14.54 9.73
N ALA A 99 4.07 -14.25 9.42
CA ALA A 99 3.32 -13.17 10.05
C ALA A 99 3.18 -13.36 11.56
N ASP A 100 2.88 -14.59 12.02
CA ASP A 100 2.75 -14.91 13.44
C ASP A 100 4.11 -14.77 14.16
N ALA A 101 5.21 -15.22 13.55
CA ALA A 101 6.54 -15.06 14.10
C ALA A 101 6.96 -13.58 14.22
N ILE A 102 6.62 -12.75 13.23
CA ILE A 102 6.85 -11.30 13.27
C ILE A 102 5.95 -10.62 14.33
N ALA A 103 4.71 -11.08 14.49
CA ALA A 103 3.78 -10.57 15.50
C ALA A 103 4.28 -10.83 16.93
N ILE A 104 4.89 -11.99 17.20
CA ILE A 104 5.53 -12.29 18.49
C ILE A 104 6.68 -11.31 18.79
N LEU A 105 7.39 -10.83 17.76
CA LEU A 105 8.46 -9.85 17.88
C LEU A 105 7.95 -8.40 18.02
N GLY A 106 6.64 -8.20 18.13
CA GLY A 106 6.01 -6.91 18.40
C GLY A 106 5.72 -6.05 17.17
N VAL A 107 5.79 -6.62 15.96
CA VAL A 107 5.43 -5.94 14.72
C VAL A 107 4.25 -6.66 14.06
N GLY A 108 3.12 -5.98 13.86
CA GLY A 108 1.97 -6.56 13.17
C GLY A 108 2.07 -6.36 11.66
N VAL A 109 2.25 -7.45 10.90
CA VAL A 109 2.22 -7.44 9.42
C VAL A 109 1.09 -8.34 8.93
N ASP A 110 0.29 -7.87 7.97
CA ASP A 110 -0.75 -8.71 7.37
C ASP A 110 -0.11 -9.75 6.43
N ARG A 111 -0.56 -11.01 6.52
CA ARG A 111 -0.16 -12.10 5.61
C ARG A 111 -0.32 -11.77 4.12
N LYS A 112 -1.21 -10.85 3.76
CA LYS A 112 -1.40 -10.37 2.37
C LYS A 112 -0.25 -9.48 1.88
N GLN A 113 0.48 -8.85 2.79
CA GLN A 113 1.62 -8.00 2.48
C GLN A 113 2.92 -8.81 2.32
N ILE A 114 2.91 -10.08 2.72
CA ILE A 114 4.07 -10.96 2.66
C ILE A 114 4.04 -11.76 1.36
N GLU A 115 5.14 -11.73 0.62
CA GLU A 115 5.38 -12.56 -0.56
C GLU A 115 6.62 -13.43 -0.32
N ILE A 116 6.42 -14.75 -0.38
CA ILE A 116 7.48 -15.76 -0.34
C ILE A 116 7.55 -16.37 -1.74
N ALA A 117 8.68 -16.18 -2.44
CA ALA A 117 8.83 -16.58 -3.83
C ALA A 117 8.80 -18.11 -4.02
N GLU A 118 9.49 -18.83 -3.14
CA GLU A 118 9.44 -20.29 -3.07
C GLU A 118 9.23 -20.68 -1.61
N GLY A 119 8.10 -21.32 -1.30
CA GLY A 119 7.82 -21.76 0.07
C GLY A 119 8.96 -22.64 0.60
N ALA A 120 9.51 -22.29 1.76
CA ALA A 120 10.65 -23.00 2.34
C ALA A 120 10.25 -24.42 2.72
N LYS A 121 10.91 -25.41 2.09
CA LYS A 121 10.70 -26.86 2.30
C LYS A 121 11.87 -27.54 3.01
N GLU A 122 12.97 -26.82 3.19
CA GLU A 122 14.20 -27.30 3.80
C GLU A 122 14.65 -26.32 4.91
N ILE A 123 15.49 -26.81 5.81
CA ILE A 123 16.12 -25.98 6.84
C ILE A 123 17.14 -25.08 6.15
N GLY A 124 17.09 -23.77 6.43
CA GLY A 124 17.97 -22.81 5.78
C GLY A 124 17.60 -21.37 6.03
N LYS A 125 18.36 -20.48 5.41
CA LYS A 125 18.10 -19.03 5.39
C LYS A 125 17.33 -18.69 4.14
N TYR A 126 16.22 -17.99 4.31
CA TYR A 126 15.35 -17.57 3.22
C TYR A 126 15.06 -16.08 3.35
N THR A 127 14.63 -15.47 2.25
CA THR A 127 14.28 -14.06 2.20
C THR A 127 12.82 -13.91 1.79
N ALA A 128 12.01 -13.29 2.64
CA ALA A 128 10.64 -12.91 2.32
C ALA A 128 10.59 -11.45 1.88
N THR A 129 9.71 -11.13 0.93
CA THR A 129 9.46 -9.75 0.51
C THR A 129 8.19 -9.25 1.18
N ILE A 130 8.29 -8.17 1.95
CA ILE A 130 7.15 -7.55 2.65
C ILE A 130 6.82 -6.23 1.98
N LYS A 131 5.62 -6.13 1.40
CA LYS A 131 5.08 -4.93 0.74
C LYS A 131 4.22 -4.14 1.72
N LEU A 132 4.83 -3.18 2.42
CA LEU A 132 4.13 -2.34 3.41
C LEU A 132 3.31 -1.22 2.74
N HIS A 133 3.87 -0.59 1.70
CA HIS A 133 3.22 0.47 0.93
C HIS A 133 3.59 0.37 -0.55
N LYS A 134 2.89 1.10 -1.43
CA LYS A 134 3.14 1.12 -2.89
C LYS A 134 4.61 1.38 -3.27
N GLU A 135 5.34 2.08 -2.40
CA GLU A 135 6.73 2.49 -2.61
C GLU A 135 7.69 1.89 -1.55
N VAL A 136 7.17 1.17 -0.55
CA VAL A 136 7.97 0.63 0.56
C VAL A 136 7.89 -0.89 0.52
N ILE A 137 8.98 -1.49 0.01
CA ILE A 137 9.18 -2.92 -0.09
C ILE A 137 10.41 -3.28 0.74
N VAL A 138 10.28 -4.23 1.66
CA VAL A 138 11.34 -4.65 2.57
C VAL A 138 11.66 -6.11 2.32
N GLN A 139 12.95 -6.44 2.26
CA GLN A 139 13.40 -7.83 2.22
C GLN A 139 13.77 -8.25 3.64
N LEU A 140 13.03 -9.21 4.17
CA LEU A 140 13.25 -9.73 5.52
C LEU A 140 13.90 -11.12 5.43
N PRO A 141 15.15 -11.27 5.88
CA PRO A 141 15.76 -12.59 6.05
C PRO A 141 15.09 -13.31 7.23
N TYR A 142 14.74 -14.58 7.03
CA TYR A 142 14.25 -15.45 8.09
C TYR A 142 15.01 -16.78 8.04
N GLU A 143 15.26 -17.35 9.22
CA GLU A 143 15.94 -18.62 9.37
C GLU A 143 14.95 -19.68 9.82
N VAL A 144 14.97 -20.82 9.15
CA VAL A 144 14.17 -21.98 9.56
C VAL A 144 15.08 -22.95 10.30
N LEU A 145 14.73 -23.28 11.54
CA LEU A 145 15.48 -24.20 12.40
C LEU A 145 14.63 -25.42 12.78
N PRO A 146 15.28 -26.57 13.04
CA PRO A 146 14.61 -27.72 13.62
C PRO A 146 14.05 -27.38 15.02
N GLU A 147 12.84 -27.86 15.30
CA GLU A 147 12.29 -27.95 16.66
C GLU A 147 12.98 -29.05 17.48
#